data_AF-A0A672SIK3-F1
#
_entry.id   AF-A0A672SIK3-F1
#
_cell.length_a   1.000
_cell.length_b   1.000
_cell.length_c   1.000
_cell.angle_alpha   90.00
_cell.angle_beta   90.00
_cell.angle_gamma   90.00
#
_symmetry.space_group_name_H-M   'P 1'
#
loop_
_entity.id
_entity.type
_entity.pdbx_description
1 polymer ?
#
loop_
_entity_poly.entity_id
_entity_poly.type
_entity_poly.pdbx_seq_one_letter_code
_entity_poly.pdbx_strand_id
1 'polypeptide(L)' 'MFDSNLNKDKLLRLKLGAGKVIKGWEEGMLNMRKGGKRLMVIPPSLAYGSQGVDNRVPPDSTFTYILNLKHLKDIF' A
#
# COMPACT_ATOMS: atom_id res chain seq x y z
N MET A 1 3.36 11.31 9.73
CA MET A 1 3.54 10.55 8.47
C MET A 1 4.14 9.19 8.83
N PHE A 2 3.48 8.09 8.47
CA PHE A 2 3.91 6.74 8.89
C PHE A 2 5.05 6.16 8.03
N ASP A 3 4.93 6.21 6.70
CA ASP A 3 5.97 5.81 5.76
C ASP A 3 5.82 6.60 4.44
N SER A 4 6.93 6.78 3.71
CA SER A 4 6.94 7.42 2.40
C SER A 4 8.17 7.00 1.58
N ASN A 5 7.97 6.84 0.27
CA ASN A 5 9.03 6.65 -0.71
C ASN A 5 9.00 7.68 -1.84
N LEU A 6 8.21 8.76 -1.72
CA LEU A 6 8.10 9.79 -2.76
C LEU A 6 9.41 10.55 -3.02
N ASN A 7 10.25 10.66 -1.99
CA ASN A 7 11.53 11.38 -2.04
C ASN A 7 12.74 10.43 -2.02
N LYS A 8 12.54 9.15 -2.39
CA LYS A 8 13.62 8.16 -2.42
C LYS A 8 13.99 7.86 -3.87
N ASP A 9 15.29 7.72 -4.15
CA ASP A 9 15.80 7.38 -5.49
C ASP A 9 15.27 6.02 -5.99
N LYS A 10 14.94 5.14 -5.05
CA LYS A 10 14.45 3.79 -5.34
C LYS A 10 12.93 3.71 -5.19
N LEU A 11 12.27 3.38 -6.30
CA LEU A 11 10.85 3.03 -6.31
C LEU A 11 10.58 1.76 -5.51
N LEU A 12 9.47 1.74 -4.77
CA LEU A 12 8.93 0.53 -4.18
C LEU A 12 8.45 -0.42 -5.28
N ARG A 13 8.92 -1.66 -5.24
CA ARG A 13 8.49 -2.73 -6.16
C ARG A 13 7.59 -3.70 -5.41
N LEU A 14 6.41 -3.93 -5.94
CA LEU A 14 5.40 -4.81 -5.36
C LEU A 14 4.95 -5.81 -6.42
N LYS A 15 4.65 -7.04 -5.99
CA LYS A 15 3.96 -8.04 -6.81
C LYS A 15 2.59 -8.26 -6.17
N LEU A 16 1.53 -7.82 -6.84
CA LEU A 16 0.16 -8.03 -6.37
C LEU A 16 -0.19 -9.53 -6.43
N GLY A 17 -1.02 -9.98 -5.49
CA GLY A 17 -1.43 -11.37 -5.33
C GLY A 17 -0.39 -12.25 -4.63
N ALA A 18 0.73 -11.70 -4.18
CA ALA A 18 1.76 -12.46 -3.45
C ALA A 18 1.50 -12.54 -1.94
N GLY A 19 0.55 -11.77 -1.40
CA GLY A 19 0.24 -11.73 0.03
C GLY A 19 1.41 -11.19 0.86
N LYS A 20 2.19 -10.27 0.28
CA LYS A 20 3.40 -9.68 0.92
C LYS A 20 3.19 -8.26 1.42
N VAL A 21 2.03 -7.69 1.16
CA VAL A 21 1.62 -6.37 1.66
C VAL A 21 0.25 -6.47 2.32
N ILE A 22 -0.16 -5.39 3.01
CA ILE A 22 -1.48 -5.32 3.61
C ILE A 22 -2.58 -5.50 2.55
N LYS A 23 -3.68 -6.17 2.94
CA LYS A 23 -4.78 -6.53 2.04
C LYS A 23 -5.36 -5.32 1.31
N GLY A 24 -5.45 -4.16 1.97
CA GLY A 24 -5.92 -2.93 1.35
C GLY A 24 -5.05 -2.43 0.20
N TRP A 25 -3.76 -2.77 0.16
CA TRP A 25 -2.90 -2.50 -1.01
C TRP A 25 -3.12 -3.54 -2.11
N GLU A 26 -3.20 -4.82 -1.75
CA GLU A 26 -3.47 -5.89 -2.72
C GLU A 26 -4.74 -5.61 -3.51
N GLU A 27 -5.82 -5.22 -2.82
CA GLU A 27 -7.11 -4.90 -3.44
C GLU A 27 -7.13 -3.49 -4.05
N GLY A 28 -6.65 -2.50 -3.30
CA GLY A 28 -6.74 -1.09 -3.69
C GLY A 28 -5.85 -0.70 -4.87
N MET A 29 -4.84 -1.51 -5.21
CA MET A 29 -3.98 -1.28 -6.38
C MET A 29 -4.43 -2.04 -7.63
N LEU A 30 -5.45 -2.91 -7.54
CA LEU A 30 -5.98 -3.60 -8.71
C LEU A 30 -6.45 -2.59 -9.77
N ASN A 31 -6.24 -2.98 -11.03
CA ASN A 31 -6.61 -2.21 -12.22
C ASN A 31 -5.99 -0.78 -12.28
N MET A 32 -4.96 -0.49 -11.48
CA MET A 32 -4.19 0.73 -11.66
C MET A 32 -3.45 0.70 -12.99
N ARG A 33 -3.43 1.84 -13.68
CA ARG A 33 -2.70 2.03 -14.94
C ARG A 33 -1.42 2.79 -14.67
N LYS A 34 -0.37 2.50 -15.47
CA LYS A 34 0.88 3.27 -15.45
C LYS A 34 0.59 4.77 -15.52
N GLY A 35 1.24 5.56 -14.65
CA GLY A 35 1.02 7.00 -14.49
C GLY A 35 -0.14 7.37 -13.55
N GLY A 36 -1.00 6.41 -13.19
CA GLY A 36 -2.16 6.63 -12.34
C GLY A 36 -1.80 7.06 -10.92
N LYS A 37 -2.65 7.91 -10.35
CA LYS A 37 -2.60 8.34 -8.95
C LYS A 37 -3.83 7.85 -8.21
N ARG A 38 -3.68 7.48 -6.94
CA ARG A 38 -4.81 7.02 -6.12
C ARG A 38 -4.62 7.44 -4.67
N LEU A 39 -5.68 7.97 -4.07
CA LEU A 39 -5.82 8.13 -2.63
C LEU A 39 -6.57 6.90 -2.11
N MET A 40 -6.04 6.23 -1.09
CA MET A 40 -6.67 5.06 -0.47
C MET A 40 -6.81 5.31 1.03
N VAL A 41 -8.03 5.15 1.54
CA VAL A 41 -8.31 5.10 2.97
C VAL A 41 -8.55 3.63 3.34
N ILE A 42 -7.68 3.08 4.17
CA ILE A 42 -7.61 1.66 4.47
C ILE A 42 -8.00 1.46 5.94
N PRO A 43 -9.17 0.84 6.21
CA PRO A 43 -9.59 0.53 7.57
C PRO A 43 -8.70 -0.54 8.20
N PRO A 44 -8.72 -0.70 9.53
CA PRO A 44 -7.83 -1.62 10.24
C PRO A 44 -7.95 -3.07 9.78
N SER A 45 -9.17 -3.50 9.42
CA SER A 45 -9.47 -4.85 8.91
C SER A 45 -8.77 -5.19 7.59
N LEU A 46 -8.30 -4.18 6.85
CA LEU A 46 -7.52 -4.33 5.62
C LEU A 46 -6.05 -3.91 5.81
N ALA A 47 -5.64 -3.60 7.04
CA ALA A 47 -4.30 -3.20 7.45
C ALA A 47 -3.74 -4.13 8.54
N TYR A 48 -3.49 -3.60 9.74
CA TYR A 48 -2.85 -4.31 10.86
C TYR A 48 -3.83 -4.75 11.96
N GLY A 49 -5.13 -4.53 11.77
CA GLY A 49 -6.20 -4.94 12.68
C GLY A 49 -6.04 -4.43 14.11
N SER A 50 -6.68 -5.14 15.05
CA SER A 50 -6.66 -4.82 16.47
C SER A 50 -5.33 -5.16 17.17
N GLN A 51 -4.41 -5.82 16.47
CA GLN A 51 -3.09 -6.13 17.02
C GLN A 51 -2.09 -5.00 16.73
N GLY A 52 -2.25 -4.30 15.61
CA GLY A 52 -1.28 -3.31 15.18
C GLY A 52 0.09 -3.94 14.88
N VAL A 53 1.15 -3.19 15.14
CA VAL A 53 2.55 -3.63 15.08
C VAL A 53 3.29 -2.98 16.24
N ASP A 54 3.87 -3.78 17.12
CA ASP A 54 4.60 -3.28 18.30
C ASP A 54 5.56 -2.15 17.96
N ASN A 55 5.48 -1.07 18.76
CA ASN A 55 6.29 0.15 18.65
C ASN A 55 6.22 0.86 17.29
N ARG A 56 5.26 0.53 16.42
CA ARG A 56 5.19 1.09 15.06
C ARG A 56 3.78 1.48 14.62
N VAL A 57 2.80 0.61 14.82
CA VAL A 57 1.40 0.83 14.43
C VAL A 57 0.50 0.56 15.63
N PRO A 58 -0.24 1.55 16.14
CA PRO A 58 -1.26 1.30 17.15
C PRO A 58 -2.36 0.34 16.65
N PRO A 59 -2.94 -0.49 17.54
CA PRO A 59 -4.19 -1.20 17.28
C PRO A 59 -5.25 -0.32 16.62
N ASP A 60 -6.04 -0.92 15.73
CA ASP A 60 -7.22 -0.30 15.11
C ASP A 60 -6.94 1.00 14.33
N SER A 61 -5.71 1.16 13.85
CA SER A 61 -5.30 2.30 13.03
C SER A 61 -5.89 2.25 11.60
N THR A 62 -6.49 3.35 11.18
CA THR A 62 -6.86 3.60 9.77
C THR A 62 -5.74 4.35 9.06
N PHE A 63 -5.44 3.96 7.82
CA PHE A 63 -4.35 4.54 7.04
C PHE A 63 -4.84 5.26 5.80
N THR A 64 -4.26 6.42 5.53
CA THR A 64 -4.45 7.14 4.27
C THR A 64 -3.16 7.11 3.45
N TYR A 65 -3.20 6.54 2.25
CA TYR A 65 -2.06 6.45 1.34
C TYR A 65 -2.32 7.20 0.04
N ILE A 66 -1.30 7.91 -0.44
CA ILE A 66 -1.26 8.48 -1.80
C ILE A 66 -0.25 7.68 -2.61
N LEU A 67 -0.72 7.12 -3.73
CA LEU A 67 0.08 6.28 -4.61
C LEU A 67 0.25 6.95 -5.96
N ASN A 68 1.44 6.76 -6.54
CA ASN A 68 1.76 7.13 -7.92
C ASN A 68 2.38 5.90 -8.61
N LEU A 69 1.67 5.26 -9.53
CA LEU A 69 2.18 4.08 -10.24
C LEU A 69 3.12 4.52 -11.36
N LYS A 70 4.42 4.26 -11.22
CA LYS A 70 5.42 4.66 -12.24
C LYS A 70 5.63 3.61 -13.33
N HIS A 71 5.66 2.34 -12.94
CA HIS A 71 5.89 1.21 -13.86
C HIS A 71 4.94 0.08 -13.53
N LEU A 72 4.34 -0.50 -14.57
CA LEU A 72 3.58 -1.75 -14.50
C LEU A 72 4.31 -2.77 -15.37
N LYS A 73 4.53 -3.97 -14.84
CA LYS A 73 5.06 -5.10 -15.59
C LYS A 73 4.04 -6.22 -15.48
N ASP A 74 3.29 -6.43 -16.56
CA ASP A 74 2.38 -7.55 -16.65
C ASP A 74 3.18 -8.82 -16.96
N ILE A 75 2.87 -9.89 -16.25
CA ILE A 75 3.46 -11.21 -16.46
C ILE A 75 2.36 -12.02 -17.13
N PHE A 76 2.35 -12.00 -18.46
CA PHE A 76 1.58 -12.95 -19.28
C PHE A 76 2.48 -14.12 -19.66
#